data_AF-A0A7C7PZY0-F1
#
_entry.id   AF-A0A7C7PZY0-F1
#
_cell.length_a   1.000
_cell.length_b   1.000
_cell.length_c   1.000
_cell.angle_alpha   90.00
_cell.angle_beta   90.00
_cell.angle_gamma   90.00
#
_symmetry.space_group_name_H-M   'P 1'
#
loop_
_entity.id
_entity.type
_entity.pdbx_description
1 polymer ?
#
loop_
_entity_poly.entity_id
_entity_poly.type
_entity_poly.pdbx_seq_one_letter_code
_entity_poly.pdbx_strand_id
1 'polypeptide(L)'
;MAEVERLLSTLQQRQVVLPLDAHFARLMCRLDGGGSEALALAAALVSRHAGEGHVCLPLERVGATVPGEAAELEIPPLALWIESLRRSTVVGTPGEYRPLILDEAGRLYLHRYWQHEKRLASALVAWREPAPEVDE
;
A
#
# COMPACT_ATOMS: atom_id res chain seq x y z
N MET A 1 1.32 5.09 19.68
CA MET A 1 2.75 5.15 19.26
C MET A 1 3.61 4.02 19.81
N ALA A 2 3.54 3.66 21.11
CA ALA A 2 4.40 2.59 21.65
C ALA A 2 4.17 1.22 20.97
N GLU A 3 2.91 0.88 20.69
CA GLU A 3 2.52 -0.33 19.93
C GLU A 3 3.09 -0.32 18.51
N VAL A 4 2.87 0.77 17.76
CA VAL A 4 3.45 0.99 16.43
C VAL A 4 4.97 0.81 16.42
N GLU A 5 5.67 1.36 17.41
CA GLU A 5 7.13 1.24 17.46
C GLU A 5 7.58 -0.20 17.73
N ARG A 6 6.88 -0.93 18.61
CA ARG A 6 7.13 -2.36 18.84
C ARG A 6 6.91 -3.16 17.57
N LEU A 7 5.77 -2.98 16.90
CA LEU A 7 5.45 -3.64 15.64
C LEU A 7 6.54 -3.41 14.58
N LEU A 8 6.91 -2.15 14.34
CA LEU A 8 7.93 -1.82 13.34
C LEU A 8 9.31 -2.37 13.70
N SER A 9 9.67 -2.37 14.99
CA SER A 9 10.90 -2.99 15.47
C SER A 9 10.91 -4.49 15.20
N THR A 10 9.80 -5.18 15.48
CA THR A 10 9.64 -6.61 15.20
C THR A 10 9.74 -6.92 13.71
N LEU A 11 9.08 -6.14 12.85
CA LEU A 11 9.15 -6.30 11.39
C LEU A 11 10.60 -6.13 10.86
N GLN A 12 11.35 -5.17 11.40
CA GLN A 12 12.75 -4.95 11.03
C GLN A 12 13.67 -6.07 11.53
N GLN A 13 13.50 -6.52 12.76
CA GLN A 13 14.28 -7.62 13.35
C GLN A 13 14.11 -8.92 12.58
N ARG A 14 12.87 -9.19 12.14
CA ARG A 14 12.52 -10.35 11.31
C ARG A 14 12.80 -10.14 9.82
N GLN A 15 13.42 -9.02 9.44
CA GLN A 15 13.79 -8.66 8.06
C GLN A 15 12.62 -8.67 7.06
N VAL A 16 11.38 -8.53 7.55
CA VAL A 16 10.16 -8.43 6.72
C VAL A 16 10.17 -7.11 5.93
N VAL A 17 10.69 -6.06 6.56
CA VAL A 17 10.76 -4.72 5.99
C VAL A 17 12.14 -4.11 6.22
N LEU A 18 12.55 -3.22 5.34
CA LEU A 18 13.82 -2.49 5.44
C LEU A 18 13.70 -1.29 6.39
N PRO A 19 14.83 -0.68 6.81
CA PRO A 19 14.80 0.55 7.59
C PRO A 19 14.02 1.69 6.91
N LEU A 20 14.10 1.77 5.57
CA LEU A 20 13.35 2.75 4.79
C LEU A 20 11.83 2.57 4.96
N ASP A 21 11.36 1.33 4.85
CA ASP A 21 9.94 0.98 4.97
C ASP A 21 9.40 1.30 6.36
N ALA A 22 10.17 0.99 7.40
CA ALA A 22 9.82 1.33 8.78
C ALA A 22 9.82 2.85 9.02
N HIS A 23 10.73 3.61 8.40
CA HIS A 23 10.69 5.08 8.46
C HIS A 23 9.49 5.67 7.73
N PHE A 24 9.14 5.11 6.57
CA PHE A 24 7.94 5.50 5.84
C PHE A 24 6.67 5.25 6.67
N ALA A 25 6.55 4.07 7.29
CA ALA A 25 5.43 3.77 8.19
C ALA A 25 5.34 4.75 9.37
N ARG A 26 6.47 5.06 10.03
CA ARG A 26 6.51 6.09 11.08
C ARG A 26 6.06 7.45 10.57
N LEU A 27 6.47 7.85 9.37
CA LEU A 27 6.01 9.10 8.75
C LEU A 27 4.49 9.10 8.55
N MET A 28 3.92 8.01 8.02
CA MET A 28 2.47 7.88 7.81
C MET A 28 1.71 7.99 9.15
N CYS A 29 2.14 7.29 10.19
CA CYS A 29 1.51 7.38 11.51
C CYS A 29 1.61 8.79 12.12
N ARG A 30 2.73 9.50 11.93
CA ARG A 30 2.85 10.89 12.40
C ARG A 30 1.91 11.84 11.66
N LEU A 31 1.84 11.71 10.33
CA LEU A 31 0.94 12.53 9.50
C LEU A 31 -0.54 12.24 9.80
N ASP A 32 -0.84 11.01 10.23
CA ASP A 32 -2.18 10.60 10.66
C ASP A 32 -2.55 11.07 12.08
N GLY A 33 -1.66 11.78 12.78
CA GLY A 33 -1.92 12.28 14.13
C GLY A 33 -1.75 11.23 15.26
N GLY A 34 -1.05 10.14 15.00
CA GLY A 34 -0.78 9.08 16.00
C GLY A 34 -0.84 7.67 15.42
N GLY A 35 -1.51 7.50 14.28
CA GLY A 35 -1.59 6.25 13.52
C GLY A 35 -2.17 5.06 14.29
N SER A 36 -2.37 3.97 13.57
CA SER A 36 -2.73 2.65 14.15
C SER A 36 -1.69 1.61 13.73
N GLU A 37 -1.65 0.47 14.43
CA GLU A 37 -0.84 -0.68 14.01
C GLU A 37 -1.23 -1.16 12.61
N ALA A 38 -2.54 -1.15 12.31
CA ALA A 38 -3.08 -1.44 10.98
C ALA A 38 -2.48 -0.51 9.90
N LEU A 39 -2.40 0.80 10.17
CA LEU A 39 -1.78 1.76 9.26
C LEU A 39 -0.27 1.54 9.14
N ALA A 40 0.42 1.33 10.27
CA ALA A 40 1.86 1.12 10.31
C ALA A 40 2.28 -0.11 9.51
N LEU A 41 1.58 -1.24 9.72
CA LEU A 41 1.79 -2.48 9.00
C LEU A 41 1.59 -2.28 7.50
N ALA A 42 0.45 -1.70 7.11
CA ALA A 42 0.11 -1.48 5.71
C ALA A 42 1.11 -0.55 5.00
N ALA A 43 1.51 0.54 5.65
CA ALA A 43 2.48 1.49 5.14
C ALA A 43 3.87 0.86 4.96
N ALA A 44 4.34 0.07 5.93
CA ALA A 44 5.63 -0.60 5.84
C ALA A 44 5.64 -1.63 4.69
N LEU A 45 4.58 -2.45 4.59
CA LEU A 45 4.49 -3.48 3.57
C LEU A 45 4.32 -2.92 2.16
N VAL A 46 3.52 -1.87 1.97
CA VAL A 46 3.36 -1.27 0.63
C VAL A 46 4.64 -0.57 0.16
N SER A 47 5.41 0.02 1.09
CA SER A 47 6.75 0.55 0.80
C SER A 47 7.70 -0.56 0.35
N ARG A 48 7.72 -1.67 1.08
CA ARG A 48 8.54 -2.83 0.75
C ARG A 48 8.19 -3.41 -0.61
N HIS A 49 6.90 -3.66 -0.87
CA HIS A 49 6.42 -4.17 -2.16
C HIS A 49 6.75 -3.24 -3.32
N ALA A 50 6.64 -1.93 -3.12
CA ALA A 50 7.05 -0.94 -4.12
C ALA A 50 8.57 -0.98 -4.38
N GLY A 51 9.38 -1.19 -3.35
CA GLY A 51 10.82 -1.43 -3.46
C GLY A 51 11.18 -2.70 -4.24
N GLU A 52 10.31 -3.72 -4.19
CA GLU A 52 10.41 -4.98 -4.95
C GLU A 52 9.89 -4.86 -6.39
N GLY A 53 9.37 -3.68 -6.78
CA GLY A 53 8.86 -3.41 -8.13
C GLY A 53 7.36 -3.68 -8.31
N HIS A 54 6.63 -4.02 -7.24
CA HIS A 54 5.18 -4.16 -7.28
C HIS A 54 4.48 -2.81 -7.22
N VAL A 55 3.42 -2.63 -8.03
CA VAL A 55 2.68 -1.36 -8.11
C VAL A 55 1.75 -1.16 -6.92
N CYS A 56 1.18 -2.26 -6.41
CA CYS A 56 0.21 -2.24 -5.31
C CYS A 56 0.43 -3.42 -4.37
N LEU A 57 -0.10 -3.28 -3.15
CA LEU A 57 -0.21 -4.34 -2.17
C LEU A 57 -1.67 -4.79 -2.07
N PRO A 58 -2.04 -5.97 -2.58
CA PRO A 58 -3.34 -6.57 -2.33
C PRO A 58 -3.43 -7.00 -0.86
N LEU A 59 -4.27 -6.34 -0.06
CA LEU A 59 -4.32 -6.57 1.40
C LEU A 59 -4.73 -8.00 1.75
N GLU A 60 -5.58 -8.62 0.93
CA GLU A 60 -6.00 -10.02 1.08
C GLU A 60 -4.84 -11.02 0.96
N ARG A 61 -3.75 -10.64 0.26
CA ARG A 61 -2.61 -11.53 0.00
C ARG A 61 -1.52 -11.40 1.06
N VAL A 62 -1.60 -10.43 1.97
CA VAL A 62 -0.54 -10.18 2.94
C VAL A 62 -0.29 -11.41 3.80
N GLY A 63 -1.34 -12.06 4.34
CA GLY A 63 -1.19 -13.27 5.17
C GLY A 63 -0.49 -14.44 4.46
N ALA A 64 -0.50 -14.47 3.13
CA ALA A 64 0.17 -15.51 2.32
C ALA A 64 1.56 -15.09 1.82
N THR A 65 1.90 -13.80 1.86
CA THR A 65 3.08 -13.24 1.18
C THR A 65 4.20 -12.86 2.16
N VAL A 66 3.89 -12.75 3.46
CA VAL A 66 4.91 -12.54 4.49
C VAL A 66 5.76 -13.83 4.61
N PRO A 67 7.07 -13.81 4.29
CA PRO A 67 7.94 -14.99 4.35
C PRO A 67 8.12 -15.54 5.77
N GLY A 68 8.65 -16.76 5.88
CA GLY A 68 8.87 -17.51 7.13
C GLY A 68 9.42 -16.70 8.34
N GLU A 69 9.11 -17.19 9.54
CA GLU A 69 9.21 -16.53 10.87
C GLU A 69 8.34 -15.30 11.08
N ALA A 70 7.83 -14.66 10.03
CA ALA A 70 6.85 -13.57 10.16
C ALA A 70 5.39 -14.03 10.03
N ALA A 71 5.17 -15.34 9.93
CA ALA A 71 3.85 -15.99 10.01
C ALA A 71 3.13 -15.82 11.36
N GLU A 72 3.84 -15.37 12.41
CA GLU A 72 3.25 -15.03 13.72
C GLU A 72 2.82 -13.56 13.84
N LEU A 73 2.95 -12.76 12.76
CA LEU A 73 2.39 -11.41 12.77
C LEU A 73 0.87 -11.51 12.86
N GLU A 74 0.30 -10.85 13.87
CA GLU A 74 -1.14 -10.66 13.97
C GLU A 74 -1.60 -9.75 12.82
N ILE A 75 -2.05 -10.37 11.74
CA ILE A 75 -2.62 -9.67 10.59
C ILE A 75 -4.07 -9.34 10.93
N PRO A 76 -4.50 -8.06 10.88
CA PRO A 76 -5.88 -7.71 11.16
C PRO A 76 -6.82 -8.39 10.15
N PRO A 77 -8.04 -8.81 10.58
CA PRO A 77 -9.04 -9.32 9.65
C PRO A 77 -9.28 -8.32 8.52
N LEU A 78 -9.28 -8.80 7.27
CA LEU A 78 -9.26 -7.95 6.07
C LEU A 78 -10.29 -6.81 6.09
N ALA A 79 -11.53 -7.11 6.48
CA ALA A 79 -12.60 -6.12 6.56
C ALA A 79 -12.29 -5.00 7.58
N LEU A 80 -11.85 -5.37 8.78
CA LEU A 80 -11.46 -4.41 9.83
C LEU A 80 -10.21 -3.64 9.43
N TRP A 81 -9.29 -4.28 8.71
CA TRP A 81 -8.10 -3.61 8.21
C TRP A 81 -8.46 -2.52 7.21
N ILE A 82 -9.28 -2.84 6.21
CA ILE A 82 -9.77 -1.89 5.21
C ILE A 82 -10.51 -0.74 5.88
N GLU A 83 -11.40 -1.04 6.84
CA GLU A 83 -12.14 -0.01 7.59
C GLU A 83 -11.18 0.92 8.36
N SER A 84 -10.21 0.35 9.07
CA SER A 84 -9.22 1.13 9.81
C SER A 84 -8.37 2.01 8.90
N LEU A 85 -8.00 1.52 7.71
CA LEU A 85 -7.25 2.30 6.73
C LEU A 85 -8.10 3.42 6.14
N ARG A 86 -9.37 3.17 5.79
CA ARG A 86 -10.28 4.21 5.27
C ARG A 86 -10.54 5.35 6.26
N ARG A 87 -10.40 5.09 7.56
CA ARG A 87 -10.51 6.11 8.61
C ARG A 87 -9.25 6.96 8.76
N SER A 88 -8.12 6.54 8.20
CA SER A 88 -6.87 7.28 8.26
C SER A 88 -6.90 8.50 7.34
N THR A 89 -6.38 9.62 7.83
CA THR A 89 -6.24 10.86 7.06
C THR A 89 -5.14 10.80 6.00
N VAL A 90 -4.25 9.81 6.03
CA VAL A 90 -3.19 9.64 5.01
C VAL A 90 -3.57 8.64 3.93
N VAL A 91 -4.73 8.00 4.05
CA VAL A 91 -5.28 7.06 3.07
C VAL A 91 -6.44 7.75 2.36
N GLY A 92 -6.40 7.76 1.04
CA GLY A 92 -7.48 8.25 0.20
C GLY A 92 -8.03 7.20 -0.73
N THR A 93 -9.05 7.60 -1.49
CA THR A 93 -9.62 6.83 -2.59
C THR A 93 -8.99 7.26 -3.93
N PRO A 94 -9.08 6.43 -4.99
CA PRO A 94 -8.56 6.80 -6.31
C PRO A 94 -9.12 8.15 -6.79
N GLY A 95 -8.22 9.12 -7.01
CA GLY A 95 -8.58 10.48 -7.41
C GLY A 95 -8.26 11.53 -6.35
N GLU A 96 -8.07 11.12 -5.10
CA GLU A 96 -7.67 12.02 -4.01
C GLU A 96 -6.15 12.20 -3.95
N TYR A 97 -5.72 13.34 -3.43
CA TYR A 97 -4.30 13.62 -3.18
C TYR A 97 -3.95 13.25 -1.74
N ARG A 98 -3.64 11.96 -1.53
CA ARG A 98 -3.21 11.39 -0.24
C ARG A 98 -1.94 10.56 -0.43
N PRO A 99 -1.05 10.40 0.57
CA PRO A 99 0.15 9.58 0.44
C PRO A 99 -0.12 8.12 0.04
N LEU A 100 -1.19 7.54 0.58
CA LEU A 100 -1.64 6.19 0.31
C LEU A 100 -3.00 6.24 -0.39
N ILE A 101 -3.21 5.36 -1.36
CA ILE A 101 -4.50 5.21 -2.05
C ILE A 101 -4.99 3.78 -1.84
N LEU A 102 -6.21 3.61 -1.35
CA LEU A 102 -6.87 2.33 -1.20
C LEU A 102 -8.06 2.27 -2.16
N ASP A 103 -8.06 1.30 -3.07
CA ASP A 103 -9.15 1.13 -4.01
C ASP A 103 -10.29 0.26 -3.46
N GLU A 104 -11.34 0.10 -4.26
CA GLU A 104 -12.52 -0.70 -3.90
C GLU A 104 -12.21 -2.21 -3.83
N ALA A 105 -11.17 -2.67 -4.53
CA ALA A 105 -10.73 -4.06 -4.52
C ALA A 105 -9.82 -4.39 -3.32
N GLY A 106 -9.56 -3.44 -2.41
CA GLY A 106 -8.70 -3.66 -1.25
C GLY A 106 -7.20 -3.70 -1.59
N ARG A 107 -6.80 -3.03 -2.67
CA ARG A 107 -5.39 -2.85 -3.05
C ARG A 107 -4.89 -1.50 -2.58
N LEU A 108 -3.76 -1.51 -1.88
CA LEU A 108 -3.10 -0.32 -1.35
C LEU A 108 -1.95 0.11 -2.26
N TYR A 109 -1.87 1.40 -2.54
CA TYR A 109 -0.89 1.99 -3.44
C TYR A 109 -0.15 3.13 -2.73
N LEU A 110 1.13 3.29 -3.07
CA LEU A 110 1.80 4.58 -2.90
C LEU A 110 1.31 5.54 -3.97
N HIS A 111 0.88 6.75 -3.59
CA HIS A 111 0.29 7.70 -4.54
C HIS A 111 1.21 8.05 -5.73
N ARG A 112 2.54 8.09 -5.54
CA ARG A 112 3.48 8.27 -6.66
C ARG A 112 3.34 7.18 -7.72
N TYR A 113 3.18 5.92 -7.32
CA TYR A 113 3.03 4.81 -8.26
C TYR A 113 1.65 4.77 -8.89
N TRP A 114 0.60 5.14 -8.14
CA TRP A 114 -0.73 5.38 -8.71
C TRP A 114 -0.70 6.50 -9.78
N GLN A 115 0.07 7.57 -9.57
CA GLN A 115 0.26 8.61 -10.59
C GLN A 115 1.00 8.11 -11.82
N HIS A 116 1.99 7.22 -11.67
CA HIS A 116 2.68 6.60 -12.80
C HIS A 116 1.74 5.68 -13.60
N GLU A 117 0.98 4.82 -12.91
CA GLU A 117 -0.01 3.94 -13.55
C GLU A 117 -1.09 4.75 -14.27
N LYS A 118 -1.63 5.81 -13.65
CA LYS A 118 -2.61 6.69 -14.31
C LYS A 118 -2.05 7.39 -15.54
N ARG A 119 -0.80 7.87 -15.49
CA ARG A 119 -0.15 8.47 -16.67
C ARG A 119 0.03 7.44 -17.79
N LEU A 120 0.45 6.22 -17.46
CA LEU A 120 0.58 5.14 -18.43
C LEU A 120 -0.77 4.75 -19.03
N ALA A 121 -1.79 4.53 -18.21
CA ALA A 121 -3.14 4.20 -18.66
C ALA A 121 -3.73 5.30 -19.55
N SER A 122 -3.54 6.57 -19.18
CA SER A 122 -4.00 7.71 -19.99
C SER A 122 -3.26 7.80 -21.33
N ALA A 123 -1.96 7.52 -21.34
CA ALA A 123 -1.18 7.47 -22.58
C ALA A 123 -1.64 6.33 -23.49
N LEU A 124 -1.88 5.13 -22.95
CA LEU A 124 -2.38 3.98 -23.72
C LEU A 124 -3.78 4.22 -24.30
N VAL A 125 -4.67 4.86 -23.55
CA VAL A 125 -6.00 5.26 -24.05
C VAL A 125 -5.87 6.29 -25.16
N ALA A 126 -4.97 7.27 -25.01
CA ALA A 126 -4.69 8.27 -26.05
C ALA A 126 -4.03 7.65 -27.30
N TRP A 127 -3.36 6.50 -27.17
CA TRP A 127 -2.73 5.76 -28.26
C TRP A 127 -3.68 4.80 -28.99
N ARG A 128 -4.96 4.71 -28.61
CA ARG A 128 -5.93 4.03 -29.47
C ARG A 128 -6.06 4.83 -30.77
N GLU A 129 -5.36 4.38 -31.81
CA GLU A 129 -5.81 4.64 -33.17
C GLU A 129 -7.17 3.94 -33.37
N PRO A 130 -8.12 4.57 -34.08
CA PRO A 130 -9.27 3.82 -34.59
C PRO A 130 -8.72 2.66 -35.43
N ALA A 131 -9.29 1.46 -35.25
CA ALA A 131 -8.93 0.33 -36.11
C ALA A 131 -9.12 0.77 -37.58
N PRO A 132 -8.16 0.51 -38.48
CA PRO A 132 -8.33 0.87 -39.88
C PRO A 132 -9.59 0.19 -40.41
N GLU A 133 -10.43 0.94 -41.13
CA GLU A 133 -11.52 0.35 -41.91
C GLU A 133 -10.88 -0.66 -42.87
N VAL A 134 -11.25 -1.92 -42.69
CA VAL A 134 -10.85 -3.00 -43.60
C VAL A 134 -11.75 -2.87 -44.81
N ASP A 135 -11.26 -2.24 -45.88
CA ASP A 135 -11.91 -2.30 -47.19
C ASP A 135 -11.85 -3.75 -47.71
N GLU A 136 -13.02 -4.32 -48.02
CA GLU A 136 -13.22 -5.64 -48.65
C GLU A 136 -12.72 -5.70 -50.10
#